data_AF-A0A8H4NUK7-F1
#
_entry.id   AF-A0A8H4NUK7-F1
#
_cell.length_a   1.000
_cell.length_b   1.000
_cell.length_c   1.000
_cell.angle_alpha   90.00
_cell.angle_beta   90.00
_cell.angle_gamma   90.00
#
_symmetry.space_group_name_H-M   'P 1'
#
loop_
_entity.id
_entity.type
_entity.pdbx_description
1 polymer ?
#
loop_
_entity_poly.entity_id
_entity_poly.type
_entity_poly.pdbx_seq_one_letter_code
_entity_poly.pdbx_strand_id
1 'polypeptide(L)'
;MQYRMIMAASLAFGNFANAMPAPPHVTAAPKANLARRQQPDAAGSSVLDAPMTIAAGESFDGGNVVFDRGVSCTGQEEGGDSDAVFILEAGASLSNVIIGPNQVEGVHCNGGCTITNVWWDAVCEDAFSIKKQADGETTTINGGGAKGAEDKVIQHNGGGTVVIKDFTVSDFGKLYRSCGNCDDMPARHVEVSGVTASDGKILVGINPNMGDTASISGNTLTNVEDECIAFNGVTDGSEPEEVGPCENTSGSGSGSASTDAPAATSEAAVADLTSAAGESEAAPTTVQASEPAPSDTDDSDDNNEETDDNQEESGDDQEESNENEEESSDDEDNQ
;
A
#
# COMPACT_ATOMS: atom_id res chain seq x y z
N MET A 1 -3.36 70.69 -3.26
CA MET A 1 -3.89 69.65 -2.34
C MET A 1 -4.07 68.37 -3.16
N GLN A 2 -3.30 67.33 -2.88
CA GLN A 2 -3.66 65.93 -3.16
C GLN A 2 -2.58 65.06 -2.52
N TYR A 3 -2.96 64.42 -1.41
CA TYR A 3 -2.09 63.60 -0.56
C TYR A 3 -1.99 62.21 -1.19
N ARG A 4 -0.77 61.74 -1.52
CA ARG A 4 -0.54 60.34 -1.88
C ARG A 4 -0.37 59.55 -0.58
N MET A 5 -1.38 58.77 -0.20
CA MET A 5 -1.24 57.75 0.83
C MET A 5 -0.47 56.56 0.25
N ILE A 6 0.65 56.22 0.87
CA ILE A 6 1.39 54.98 0.66
C ILE A 6 0.83 53.99 1.69
N MET A 7 0.04 53.00 1.23
CA MET A 7 -0.38 51.86 2.05
C MET A 7 0.80 50.88 2.13
N ALA A 8 1.45 50.79 3.29
CA ALA A 8 2.38 49.72 3.59
C ALA A 8 1.58 48.48 4.01
N ALA A 9 1.51 47.48 3.14
CA ALA A 9 0.96 46.17 3.48
C ALA A 9 2.01 45.40 4.31
N SER A 10 1.83 45.39 5.62
CA SER A 10 2.57 44.52 6.53
C SER A 10 2.08 43.08 6.38
N LEU A 11 2.87 42.26 5.67
CA LEU A 11 2.73 40.80 5.66
C LEU A 11 3.07 40.25 7.05
N ALA A 12 2.03 39.88 7.81
CA ALA A 12 2.20 39.09 9.01
C ALA A 12 2.42 37.63 8.59
N PHE A 13 3.68 37.18 8.64
CA PHE A 13 4.01 35.76 8.59
C PHE A 13 3.55 35.14 9.90
N GLY A 14 2.36 34.54 9.90
CA GLY A 14 1.91 33.68 10.98
C GLY A 14 2.77 32.43 11.00
N ASN A 15 3.50 32.20 12.09
CA ASN A 15 4.12 30.91 12.36
C ASN A 15 2.99 29.91 12.65
N PHE A 16 2.51 29.22 11.62
CA PHE A 16 1.75 27.99 11.80
C PHE A 16 2.78 26.91 12.17
N ALA A 17 3.00 26.72 13.46
CA ALA A 17 3.62 25.50 13.93
C ALA A 17 2.62 24.38 13.58
N ASN A 18 2.89 23.61 12.53
CA ASN A 18 2.19 22.37 12.25
C ASN A 18 2.40 21.49 13.49
N ALA A 19 1.36 21.38 14.31
CA ALA A 19 1.37 20.44 15.43
C ALA A 19 1.46 19.05 14.82
N MET A 20 2.64 18.44 14.90
CA MET A 20 2.83 17.05 14.51
C MET A 20 1.85 16.21 15.35
N PRO A 21 1.09 15.29 14.74
CA PRO A 21 0.24 14.39 15.50
C PRO A 21 1.09 13.67 16.55
N ALA A 22 0.54 13.52 17.76
CA ALA A 22 1.22 12.80 18.82
C ALA A 22 1.57 11.39 18.33
N PRO A 23 2.77 10.87 18.62
CA PRO A 23 3.15 9.54 18.19
C PRO A 23 2.16 8.51 18.74
N PRO A 24 1.80 7.49 17.95
CA PRO A 24 0.82 6.49 18.35
C PRO A 24 1.27 5.77 19.62
N HIS A 25 0.33 5.50 20.52
CA HIS A 25 0.61 4.66 21.68
C HIS A 25 0.79 3.21 21.23
N VAL A 26 2.02 2.71 21.32
CA VAL A 26 2.36 1.32 20.99
C VAL A 26 2.38 0.48 22.26
N THR A 27 1.64 -0.62 22.23
CA THR A 27 1.61 -1.65 23.28
C THR A 27 2.33 -2.91 22.80
N ALA A 28 2.75 -3.78 23.72
CA ALA A 28 3.41 -5.03 23.36
C ALA A 28 2.49 -5.90 22.50
N ALA A 29 3.03 -6.50 21.44
CA ALA A 29 2.24 -7.31 20.52
C ALA A 29 1.67 -8.54 21.25
N PRO A 30 0.38 -8.89 21.03
CA PRO A 30 -0.16 -10.15 21.50
C PRO A 30 0.60 -11.32 20.84
N LYS A 31 0.86 -12.39 21.61
CA LYS A 31 1.54 -13.59 21.09
C LYS A 31 0.66 -14.28 20.05
N ALA A 32 0.98 -14.09 18.77
CA ALA A 32 0.28 -14.74 17.67
C ALA A 32 0.88 -16.12 17.35
N ASN A 33 0.06 -16.99 16.76
CA ASN A 33 0.50 -18.31 16.33
C ASN A 33 1.27 -18.20 15.00
N LEU A 34 2.59 -18.40 15.07
CA LEU A 34 3.55 -18.08 14.00
C LEU A 34 3.54 -19.05 12.81
N ALA A 35 2.94 -20.23 12.95
CA ALA A 35 3.12 -21.35 12.01
C ALA A 35 2.42 -21.19 10.64
N ARG A 36 1.73 -20.08 10.38
CA ARG A 36 0.98 -19.82 9.14
C ARG A 36 1.09 -18.39 8.59
N ARG A 37 1.92 -17.52 9.19
CA ARG A 37 1.99 -16.12 8.74
C ARG A 37 2.87 -15.99 7.50
N GLN A 38 2.32 -15.38 6.46
CA GLN A 38 3.06 -14.93 5.28
C GLN A 38 3.76 -13.57 5.54
N GLN A 39 3.51 -12.94 6.69
CA GLN A 39 3.93 -11.58 7.05
C GLN A 39 4.98 -11.56 8.20
N PRO A 40 5.72 -10.45 8.40
CA PRO A 40 6.70 -10.32 9.48
C PRO A 40 6.07 -10.38 10.88
N ASP A 41 6.91 -10.60 11.88
CA ASP A 41 6.45 -10.55 13.27
C ASP A 41 6.14 -9.13 13.71
N ALA A 42 4.98 -8.99 14.36
CA ALA A 42 4.54 -7.73 14.95
C ALA A 42 5.46 -7.29 16.08
N ALA A 43 5.97 -6.06 16.01
CA ALA A 43 6.78 -5.45 17.07
C ALA A 43 5.91 -4.88 18.22
N GLY A 44 4.65 -4.60 17.94
CA GLY A 44 3.69 -4.02 18.88
C GLY A 44 2.30 -3.91 18.26
N SER A 45 1.36 -3.33 18.99
CA SER A 45 0.05 -2.95 18.48
C SER A 45 -0.36 -1.55 18.93
N SER A 46 -1.05 -0.81 18.07
CA SER A 46 -1.63 0.50 18.33
C SER A 46 -3.06 0.55 17.79
N VAL A 47 -3.97 1.07 18.59
CA VAL A 47 -5.36 1.34 18.18
C VAL A 47 -5.49 2.84 17.97
N LEU A 48 -5.94 3.24 16.78
CA LEU A 48 -6.06 4.63 16.37
C LEU A 48 -7.52 5.08 16.48
N ASP A 49 -7.77 6.10 17.31
CA ASP A 49 -9.11 6.68 17.47
C ASP A 49 -9.61 7.39 16.19
N ALA A 50 -8.69 7.80 15.32
CA ALA A 50 -8.95 8.45 14.03
C ALA A 50 -7.91 7.98 12.99
N PRO A 51 -8.17 8.14 11.67
CA PRO A 51 -7.17 7.83 10.65
C PRO A 51 -5.87 8.57 10.92
N MET A 52 -4.74 7.88 10.79
CA MET A 52 -3.42 8.52 10.83
C MET A 52 -3.08 9.09 9.45
N THR A 53 -3.15 10.42 9.34
CA THR A 53 -2.76 11.11 8.11
C THR A 53 -1.25 11.32 8.06
N ILE A 54 -0.63 10.88 6.95
CA ILE A 54 0.76 11.20 6.61
C ILE A 54 0.71 12.34 5.60
N ALA A 55 1.30 13.48 5.95
CA ALA A 55 1.21 14.68 5.15
C ALA A 55 1.96 14.55 3.82
N ALA A 56 1.65 15.45 2.88
CA ALA A 56 2.19 15.39 1.53
C ALA A 56 3.73 15.41 1.53
N GLY A 57 4.32 14.41 0.87
CA GLY A 57 5.78 14.22 0.80
C GLY A 57 6.46 13.74 2.09
N GLU A 58 5.70 13.46 3.16
CA GLU A 58 6.24 12.92 4.40
C GLU A 58 6.27 11.38 4.41
N SER A 59 7.07 10.82 5.31
CA SER A 59 7.26 9.38 5.44
C SER A 59 6.94 8.92 6.85
N PHE A 60 6.26 7.77 6.96
CA PHE A 60 6.04 7.08 8.23
C PHE A 60 6.52 5.63 8.15
N ASP A 61 7.40 5.27 9.08
CA ASP A 61 7.83 3.89 9.31
C ASP A 61 7.18 3.37 10.59
N GLY A 62 6.33 2.35 10.45
CA GLY A 62 5.61 1.72 11.55
C GLY A 62 6.42 0.69 12.34
N GLY A 63 7.63 0.34 11.93
CA GLY A 63 8.49 -0.61 12.66
C GLY A 63 7.89 -2.01 12.84
N ASN A 64 7.06 -2.47 11.90
CA ASN A 64 6.22 -3.67 11.96
C ASN A 64 5.22 -3.66 13.14
N VAL A 65 4.74 -2.49 13.56
CA VAL A 65 3.62 -2.39 14.51
C VAL A 65 2.30 -2.70 13.78
N VAL A 66 1.40 -3.37 14.49
CA VAL A 66 0.01 -3.58 14.08
C VAL A 66 -0.80 -2.33 14.39
N PHE A 67 -1.46 -1.76 13.39
CA PHE A 67 -2.35 -0.61 13.50
C PHE A 67 -3.78 -1.03 13.18
N ASP A 68 -4.71 -0.57 14.00
CA ASP A 68 -6.10 -0.98 13.99
C ASP A 68 -6.99 0.21 14.39
N ARG A 69 -8.29 0.17 14.11
CA ARG A 69 -9.25 1.25 14.46
C ARG A 69 -10.12 0.90 15.67
N GLY A 70 -10.03 -0.33 16.19
CA GLY A 70 -10.78 -0.83 17.33
C GLY A 70 -12.25 -1.11 17.02
N VAL A 71 -12.62 -1.17 15.73
CA VAL A 71 -14.01 -1.32 15.26
C VAL A 71 -14.17 -2.63 14.50
N SER A 72 -15.33 -3.27 14.60
CA SER A 72 -15.59 -4.49 13.82
C SER A 72 -15.75 -4.16 12.34
N CYS A 73 -15.17 -5.00 11.49
CA CYS A 73 -15.38 -4.95 10.05
C CYS A 73 -16.87 -5.00 9.68
N THR A 74 -17.30 -4.12 8.79
CA THR A 74 -18.68 -3.99 8.29
C THR A 74 -18.92 -4.75 6.99
N GLY A 75 -17.91 -5.43 6.45
CA GLY A 75 -17.98 -6.19 5.20
C GLY A 75 -17.84 -5.27 3.99
N GLN A 76 -18.69 -5.48 2.99
CA GLN A 76 -18.67 -4.74 1.71
C GLN A 76 -19.54 -3.46 1.73
N GLU A 77 -19.88 -2.94 2.91
CA GLU A 77 -20.51 -1.62 3.03
C GLU A 77 -19.43 -0.55 2.88
N GLU A 78 -19.57 0.30 1.86
CA GLU A 78 -18.56 1.31 1.51
C GLU A 78 -18.25 2.25 2.68
N GLY A 79 -16.98 2.32 3.06
CA GLY A 79 -16.46 3.25 4.07
C GLY A 79 -16.07 4.62 3.50
N GLY A 80 -15.81 5.56 4.42
CA GLY A 80 -15.25 6.87 4.09
C GLY A 80 -13.81 7.03 4.57
N ASP A 81 -13.19 8.18 4.24
CA ASP A 81 -11.85 8.53 4.72
C ASP A 81 -11.74 8.51 6.26
N SER A 82 -12.83 8.78 6.98
CA SER A 82 -12.87 8.70 8.45
C SER A 82 -12.70 7.29 9.01
N ASP A 83 -12.91 6.27 8.18
CA ASP A 83 -12.91 4.85 8.55
C ASP A 83 -11.57 4.18 8.22
N ALA A 84 -10.72 4.86 7.44
CA ALA A 84 -9.38 4.39 7.06
C ALA A 84 -8.45 4.26 8.26
N VAL A 85 -7.51 3.30 8.23
CA VAL A 85 -6.41 3.23 9.21
C VAL A 85 -5.39 4.34 8.95
N PHE A 86 -4.96 4.49 7.70
CA PHE A 86 -4.04 5.54 7.27
C PHE A 86 -4.58 6.31 6.07
N ILE A 87 -4.26 7.61 6.02
CA ILE A 87 -4.46 8.45 4.84
C ILE A 87 -3.09 8.98 4.41
N LEU A 88 -2.68 8.66 3.19
CA LEU A 88 -1.44 9.14 2.60
C LEU A 88 -1.78 10.28 1.65
N GLU A 89 -1.34 11.49 1.98
CA GLU A 89 -1.44 12.63 1.06
C GLU A 89 -0.42 12.52 -0.07
N ALA A 90 -0.58 13.33 -1.12
CA ALA A 90 0.25 13.27 -2.33
C ALA A 90 1.76 13.21 -2.02
N GLY A 91 2.45 12.21 -2.58
CA GLY A 91 3.88 11.98 -2.40
C GLY A 91 4.27 11.36 -1.05
N ALA A 92 3.33 11.08 -0.15
CA ALA A 92 3.63 10.46 1.13
C ALA A 92 4.08 8.99 0.98
N SER A 93 4.79 8.48 1.98
CA SER A 93 5.21 7.08 2.02
C SER A 93 4.93 6.39 3.34
N LEU A 94 4.51 5.12 3.28
CA LEU A 94 4.26 4.25 4.42
C LEU A 94 5.16 3.01 4.36
N SER A 95 5.80 2.65 5.46
CA SER A 95 6.60 1.42 5.49
C SER A 95 6.51 0.64 6.79
N ASN A 96 6.71 -0.68 6.70
CA ASN A 96 6.77 -1.60 7.85
C ASN A 96 5.55 -1.44 8.76
N VAL A 97 4.37 -1.57 8.18
CA VAL A 97 3.09 -1.45 8.89
C VAL A 97 2.34 -2.76 8.72
N ILE A 98 1.71 -3.22 9.80
CA ILE A 98 0.73 -4.30 9.74
C ILE A 98 -0.63 -3.66 10.04
N ILE A 99 -1.62 -3.91 9.19
CA ILE A 99 -3.00 -3.47 9.36
C ILE A 99 -3.78 -4.62 9.98
N GLY A 100 -4.30 -4.38 11.19
CA GLY A 100 -5.08 -5.33 11.96
C GLY A 100 -6.48 -5.56 11.39
N PRO A 101 -7.21 -6.58 11.88
CA PRO A 101 -8.51 -6.96 11.35
C PRO A 101 -9.68 -6.09 11.84
N ASN A 102 -9.53 -5.27 12.89
CA ASN A 102 -10.61 -4.44 13.42
C ASN A 102 -10.56 -3.03 12.80
N GLN A 103 -10.78 -3.02 11.49
CA GLN A 103 -10.84 -1.85 10.64
C GLN A 103 -12.00 -2.01 9.64
N VAL A 104 -12.45 -0.89 9.07
CA VAL A 104 -13.48 -0.84 8.02
C VAL A 104 -12.81 -0.58 6.67
N GLU A 105 -12.03 0.49 6.59
CA GLU A 105 -11.20 0.85 5.44
C GLU A 105 -9.71 0.73 5.79
N GLY A 106 -8.91 0.19 4.87
CA GLY A 106 -7.48 -0.06 5.09
C GLY A 106 -6.64 1.21 5.01
N VAL A 107 -5.98 1.43 3.86
CA VAL A 107 -5.11 2.60 3.63
C VAL A 107 -5.59 3.37 2.41
N HIS A 108 -5.78 4.68 2.57
CA HIS A 108 -6.16 5.57 1.47
C HIS A 108 -4.96 6.37 0.96
N CYS A 109 -4.97 6.65 -0.33
CA CYS A 109 -3.94 7.43 -1.02
C CYS A 109 -4.59 8.57 -1.84
N ASN A 110 -4.17 9.80 -1.55
CA ASN A 110 -4.71 11.07 -2.06
C ASN A 110 -3.68 11.80 -2.96
N GLY A 111 -3.33 11.18 -4.08
CA GLY A 111 -2.23 11.54 -4.99
C GLY A 111 -1.23 10.39 -5.07
N GLY A 112 -0.31 10.38 -6.04
CA GLY A 112 0.70 9.31 -6.12
C GLY A 112 1.47 9.11 -4.80
N CYS A 113 1.45 7.90 -4.21
CA CYS A 113 2.11 7.59 -2.93
C CYS A 113 2.96 6.31 -3.01
N THR A 114 3.73 6.01 -1.96
CA THR A 114 4.54 4.77 -1.89
C THR A 114 4.25 3.98 -0.64
N ILE A 115 3.97 2.68 -0.77
CA ILE A 115 3.91 1.76 0.36
C ILE A 115 4.97 0.68 0.20
N THR A 116 5.69 0.38 1.28
CA THR A 116 6.76 -0.62 1.29
C THR A 116 6.63 -1.56 2.49
N ASN A 117 6.54 -2.87 2.27
CA ASN A 117 6.40 -3.85 3.36
C ASN A 117 5.19 -3.52 4.26
N VAL A 118 4.02 -3.28 3.65
CA VAL A 118 2.75 -3.08 4.36
C VAL A 118 1.90 -4.34 4.24
N TRP A 119 1.38 -4.82 5.37
CA TRP A 119 0.67 -6.09 5.46
C TRP A 119 -0.75 -5.90 5.98
N TRP A 120 -1.70 -6.66 5.47
CA TRP A 120 -3.07 -6.71 5.99
C TRP A 120 -3.36 -8.09 6.58
N ASP A 121 -3.62 -8.13 7.89
CA ASP A 121 -3.98 -9.34 8.61
C ASP A 121 -5.35 -9.88 8.17
N ALA A 122 -6.28 -9.00 7.81
CA ALA A 122 -7.52 -9.35 7.14
C ALA A 122 -8.04 -8.10 6.43
N VAL A 123 -8.38 -8.24 5.16
CA VAL A 123 -9.06 -7.17 4.42
C VAL A 123 -10.53 -7.17 4.84
N CYS A 124 -11.10 -5.97 5.01
CA CYS A 124 -12.51 -5.80 5.33
C CYS A 124 -13.31 -5.50 4.06
N GLU A 125 -13.30 -4.24 3.62
CA GLU A 125 -13.79 -3.83 2.30
C GLU A 125 -12.66 -3.95 1.27
N ASP A 126 -11.79 -2.94 1.21
CA ASP A 126 -10.59 -2.86 0.39
C ASP A 126 -9.33 -2.75 1.28
N ALA A 127 -8.19 -3.29 0.84
CA ALA A 127 -6.94 -3.16 1.59
C ALA A 127 -6.33 -1.78 1.37
N PHE A 128 -6.28 -1.36 0.11
CA PHE A 128 -5.62 -0.13 -0.33
C PHE A 128 -6.41 0.57 -1.44
N SER A 129 -6.77 1.82 -1.19
CA SER A 129 -7.62 2.60 -2.09
C SER A 129 -6.91 3.86 -2.54
N ILE A 130 -6.66 3.97 -3.85
CA ILE A 130 -6.14 5.18 -4.47
C ILE A 130 -7.33 6.06 -4.80
N LYS A 131 -7.75 6.86 -3.81
CA LYS A 131 -8.94 7.71 -3.90
C LYS A 131 -8.73 8.84 -4.91
N LYS A 132 -7.52 9.40 -4.98
CA LYS A 132 -7.13 10.44 -5.95
C LYS A 132 -5.73 10.13 -6.49
N GLN A 133 -5.52 10.41 -7.77
CA GLN A 133 -4.22 10.38 -8.43
C GLN A 133 -4.38 11.09 -9.78
N ALA A 134 -3.45 11.97 -10.15
CA ALA A 134 -3.52 12.66 -11.43
C ALA A 134 -2.95 11.81 -12.57
N ASP A 135 -3.33 12.12 -13.81
CA ASP A 135 -2.67 11.52 -14.97
C ASP A 135 -1.16 11.82 -14.97
N GLY A 136 -0.36 10.80 -15.29
CA GLY A 136 1.11 10.85 -15.20
C GLY A 136 1.70 10.70 -13.79
N GLU A 137 0.90 10.69 -12.71
CA GLU A 137 1.37 10.31 -11.38
C GLU A 137 1.49 8.79 -11.23
N THR A 138 2.25 8.35 -10.22
CA THR A 138 2.45 6.92 -9.94
C THR A 138 2.35 6.63 -8.46
N THR A 139 1.55 5.62 -8.14
CA THR A 139 1.54 4.96 -6.83
C THR A 139 2.37 3.68 -6.90
N THR A 140 3.23 3.46 -5.92
CA THR A 140 4.12 2.29 -5.89
C THR A 140 3.87 1.43 -4.65
N ILE A 141 3.68 0.14 -4.85
CA ILE A 141 3.54 -0.89 -3.82
C ILE A 141 4.75 -1.82 -3.93
N ASN A 142 5.61 -1.85 -2.90
CA ASN A 142 6.83 -2.65 -2.88
C ASN A 142 6.79 -3.68 -1.74
N GLY A 143 6.65 -4.96 -2.08
CA GLY A 143 6.49 -6.03 -1.11
C GLY A 143 5.23 -5.87 -0.27
N GLY A 144 5.20 -6.54 0.88
CA GLY A 144 4.00 -6.59 1.71
C GLY A 144 3.02 -7.67 1.24
N GLY A 145 1.81 -7.61 1.78
CA GLY A 145 0.80 -8.60 1.40
C GLY A 145 -0.54 -8.44 2.08
N ALA A 146 -1.55 -9.11 1.55
CA ALA A 146 -2.91 -9.07 2.07
C ALA A 146 -3.58 -10.44 1.99
N LYS A 147 -4.58 -10.67 2.85
CA LYS A 147 -5.41 -11.87 2.76
C LYS A 147 -6.86 -11.63 3.12
N GLY A 148 -7.74 -12.48 2.59
CA GLY A 148 -9.15 -12.51 2.93
C GLY A 148 -9.95 -11.34 2.37
N ALA A 149 -9.61 -10.85 1.18
CA ALA A 149 -10.36 -9.77 0.53
C ALA A 149 -11.54 -10.35 -0.25
N GLU A 150 -12.78 -10.13 0.20
CA GLU A 150 -13.96 -10.71 -0.45
C GLU A 150 -14.12 -10.24 -1.91
N ASP A 151 -13.92 -8.95 -2.17
CA ASP A 151 -13.99 -8.38 -3.52
C ASP A 151 -12.64 -7.87 -4.03
N LYS A 152 -12.05 -6.82 -3.45
CA LYS A 152 -10.84 -6.18 -4.01
C LYS A 152 -9.78 -5.95 -2.94
N VAL A 153 -8.51 -6.11 -3.33
CA VAL A 153 -7.38 -5.75 -2.47
C VAL A 153 -6.97 -4.30 -2.76
N ILE A 154 -6.76 -3.97 -4.04
CA ILE A 154 -6.34 -2.64 -4.49
C ILE A 154 -7.42 -2.04 -5.39
N GLN A 155 -8.02 -0.96 -4.91
CA GLN A 155 -9.02 -0.17 -5.62
C GLN A 155 -8.36 1.10 -6.20
N HIS A 156 -8.46 1.30 -7.51
CA HIS A 156 -7.88 2.46 -8.19
C HIS A 156 -8.98 3.38 -8.74
N ASN A 157 -9.25 4.48 -8.03
CA ASN A 157 -10.27 5.47 -8.39
C ASN A 157 -9.67 6.67 -9.13
N GLY A 158 -8.46 7.10 -8.76
CA GLY A 158 -7.71 8.14 -9.47
C GLY A 158 -7.27 7.74 -10.89
N GLY A 159 -6.68 8.66 -11.65
CA GLY A 159 -6.00 8.34 -12.92
C GLY A 159 -4.56 7.89 -12.72
N GLY A 160 -3.78 7.80 -13.80
CA GLY A 160 -2.33 7.56 -13.72
C GLY A 160 -1.97 6.08 -13.52
N THR A 161 -0.81 5.81 -12.91
CA THR A 161 -0.21 4.45 -12.86
C THR A 161 -0.14 3.88 -11.45
N VAL A 162 -0.35 2.58 -11.32
CA VAL A 162 -0.01 1.80 -10.11
C VAL A 162 1.04 0.76 -10.45
N VAL A 163 2.10 0.72 -9.67
CA VAL A 163 3.17 -0.28 -9.79
C VAL A 163 3.12 -1.19 -8.58
N ILE A 164 2.89 -2.49 -8.80
CA ILE A 164 2.75 -3.53 -7.77
C ILE A 164 3.91 -4.51 -7.93
N LYS A 165 4.83 -4.50 -6.95
CA LYS A 165 6.06 -5.30 -6.96
C LYS A 165 6.12 -6.22 -5.77
N ASP A 166 6.45 -7.49 -6.00
CA ASP A 166 6.79 -8.48 -4.97
C ASP A 166 5.72 -8.64 -3.87
N PHE A 167 4.46 -8.34 -4.18
CA PHE A 167 3.35 -8.41 -3.24
C PHE A 167 2.88 -9.86 -3.05
N THR A 168 2.55 -10.25 -1.81
CA THR A 168 2.01 -11.57 -1.49
C THR A 168 0.52 -11.48 -1.18
N VAL A 169 -0.32 -12.23 -1.89
CA VAL A 169 -1.77 -12.20 -1.66
C VAL A 169 -2.36 -13.60 -1.61
N SER A 170 -3.32 -13.84 -0.70
CA SER A 170 -4.04 -15.12 -0.61
C SER A 170 -5.51 -14.92 -0.27
N ASP A 171 -6.40 -15.76 -0.80
CA ASP A 171 -7.85 -15.71 -0.50
C ASP A 171 -8.43 -14.33 -0.86
N PHE A 172 -8.61 -14.09 -2.17
CA PHE A 172 -8.99 -12.77 -2.67
C PHE A 172 -9.95 -12.82 -3.87
N GLY A 173 -10.87 -11.86 -3.96
CA GLY A 173 -11.65 -11.64 -5.16
C GLY A 173 -10.77 -11.14 -6.31
N LYS A 174 -10.24 -9.92 -6.17
CA LYS A 174 -9.43 -9.24 -7.18
C LYS A 174 -8.21 -8.58 -6.55
N LEU A 175 -7.00 -8.81 -7.06
CA LEU A 175 -5.82 -8.11 -6.51
C LEU A 175 -5.88 -6.62 -6.88
N TYR A 176 -6.06 -6.29 -8.17
CA TYR A 176 -6.18 -4.92 -8.64
C TYR A 176 -7.46 -4.74 -9.45
N ARG A 177 -8.19 -3.64 -9.19
CA ARG A 177 -9.33 -3.22 -10.01
C ARG A 177 -9.25 -1.72 -10.29
N SER A 178 -9.21 -1.37 -11.58
CA SER A 178 -9.56 -0.03 -12.04
C SER A 178 -11.04 0.21 -11.76
N CYS A 179 -11.44 1.31 -11.14
CA CYS A 179 -12.85 1.58 -10.87
C CYS A 179 -13.68 1.53 -12.17
N GLY A 180 -14.74 0.74 -12.21
CA GLY A 180 -15.51 0.48 -13.43
C GLY A 180 -16.70 1.41 -13.67
N ASN A 181 -17.17 2.09 -12.64
CA ASN A 181 -18.38 2.90 -12.64
C ASN A 181 -18.27 4.17 -11.77
N CYS A 182 -17.04 4.64 -11.54
CA CYS A 182 -16.80 5.91 -10.85
C CYS A 182 -17.37 7.08 -11.66
N ASP A 183 -17.76 8.16 -10.98
CA ASP A 183 -18.25 9.39 -11.62
C ASP A 183 -17.24 9.93 -12.65
N ASP A 184 -15.95 9.94 -12.26
CA ASP A 184 -14.82 10.22 -13.15
C ASP A 184 -14.14 8.91 -13.57
N MET A 185 -13.96 8.74 -14.88
CA MET A 185 -13.32 7.56 -15.49
C MET A 185 -12.06 7.95 -16.28
N PRO A 186 -11.02 8.50 -15.62
CA PRO A 186 -9.73 8.72 -16.28
C PRO A 186 -9.08 7.38 -16.65
N ALA A 187 -8.13 7.42 -17.59
CA ALA A 187 -7.31 6.25 -17.90
C ALA A 187 -6.46 5.84 -16.69
N ARG A 188 -6.40 4.53 -16.44
CA ARG A 188 -5.66 3.91 -15.33
C ARG A 188 -4.73 2.83 -15.83
N HIS A 189 -3.48 2.88 -15.39
CA HIS A 189 -2.45 1.94 -15.81
C HIS A 189 -1.99 1.12 -14.62
N VAL A 190 -1.72 -0.16 -14.84
CA VAL A 190 -1.17 -1.05 -13.81
C VAL A 190 0.03 -1.83 -14.32
N GLU A 191 1.07 -1.88 -13.52
CA GLU A 191 2.25 -2.70 -13.73
C GLU A 191 2.38 -3.67 -12.56
N VAL A 192 2.29 -4.97 -12.82
CA VAL A 192 2.36 -6.04 -11.82
C VAL A 192 3.56 -6.92 -12.09
N SER A 193 4.46 -7.05 -11.10
CA SER A 193 5.62 -7.91 -11.23
C SER A 193 6.06 -8.59 -9.94
N GLY A 194 6.50 -9.85 -10.03
CA GLY A 194 7.03 -10.59 -8.88
C GLY A 194 5.98 -10.96 -7.84
N VAL A 195 4.69 -10.79 -8.15
CA VAL A 195 3.59 -11.07 -7.22
C VAL A 195 3.47 -12.57 -6.98
N THR A 196 3.28 -12.96 -5.72
CA THR A 196 2.90 -14.33 -5.34
C THR A 196 1.44 -14.31 -4.91
N ALA A 197 0.56 -14.92 -5.71
CA ALA A 197 -0.87 -14.93 -5.47
C ALA A 197 -1.42 -16.35 -5.33
N SER A 198 -2.27 -16.59 -4.33
CA SER A 198 -2.96 -17.86 -4.17
C SER A 198 -4.46 -17.73 -3.89
N ASP A 199 -5.24 -18.68 -4.38
CA ASP A 199 -6.68 -18.80 -4.08
C ASP A 199 -7.44 -17.49 -4.35
N GLY A 200 -7.49 -17.06 -5.62
CA GLY A 200 -8.21 -15.85 -5.98
C GLY A 200 -8.91 -15.90 -7.33
N LYS A 201 -9.84 -14.97 -7.58
CA LYS A 201 -10.61 -14.98 -8.83
C LYS A 201 -9.86 -14.27 -9.95
N ILE A 202 -9.55 -12.99 -9.79
CA ILE A 202 -8.92 -12.18 -10.86
C ILE A 202 -7.67 -11.49 -10.32
N LEU A 203 -6.52 -11.62 -10.97
CA LEU A 203 -5.35 -10.85 -10.56
C LEU A 203 -5.50 -9.36 -10.95
N VAL A 204 -5.83 -9.06 -12.22
CA VAL A 204 -5.95 -7.68 -12.72
C VAL A 204 -7.27 -7.47 -13.47
N GLY A 205 -8.05 -6.47 -13.06
CA GLY A 205 -9.24 -5.98 -13.77
C GLY A 205 -9.07 -4.56 -14.30
N ILE A 206 -9.10 -4.38 -15.63
CA ILE A 206 -8.96 -3.08 -16.31
C ILE A 206 -10.18 -2.73 -17.17
N ASN A 207 -10.35 -1.45 -17.52
CA ASN A 207 -11.37 -0.95 -18.45
C ASN A 207 -10.72 -0.41 -19.75
N PRO A 208 -10.36 -1.25 -20.75
CA PRO A 208 -9.64 -0.79 -21.94
C PRO A 208 -10.40 0.26 -22.76
N ASN A 209 -11.74 0.26 -22.71
CA ASN A 209 -12.58 1.27 -23.36
C ASN A 209 -12.40 2.68 -22.78
N MET A 210 -11.83 2.79 -21.56
CA MET A 210 -11.46 4.04 -20.90
C MET A 210 -9.97 4.38 -21.05
N GLY A 211 -9.22 3.58 -21.82
CA GLY A 211 -7.78 3.79 -22.06
C GLY A 211 -6.87 3.07 -21.07
N ASP A 212 -7.42 2.20 -20.21
CA ASP A 212 -6.62 1.46 -19.23
C ASP A 212 -5.63 0.51 -19.89
N THR A 213 -4.49 0.29 -19.23
CA THR A 213 -3.50 -0.71 -19.67
C THR A 213 -3.00 -1.54 -18.49
N ALA A 214 -2.57 -2.76 -18.78
CA ALA A 214 -1.94 -3.66 -17.82
C ALA A 214 -0.63 -4.23 -18.38
N SER A 215 0.41 -4.20 -17.56
CA SER A 215 1.68 -4.91 -17.78
C SER A 215 1.84 -5.93 -16.65
N ILE A 216 2.01 -7.21 -16.97
CA ILE A 216 2.03 -8.30 -15.99
C ILE A 216 3.22 -9.20 -16.30
N SER A 217 4.11 -9.44 -15.33
CA SER A 217 5.32 -10.25 -15.57
C SER A 217 5.88 -10.92 -14.31
N GLY A 218 6.44 -12.13 -14.45
CA GLY A 218 7.21 -12.76 -13.38
C GLY A 218 6.42 -13.10 -12.10
N ASN A 219 5.10 -13.28 -12.21
CA ASN A 219 4.24 -13.63 -11.09
C ASN A 219 4.17 -15.16 -10.86
N THR A 220 3.93 -15.55 -9.62
CA THR A 220 3.64 -16.94 -9.24
C THR A 220 2.18 -17.05 -8.80
N LEU A 221 1.37 -17.73 -9.60
CA LEU A 221 -0.07 -17.87 -9.38
C LEU A 221 -0.43 -19.32 -9.01
N THR A 222 -1.14 -19.52 -7.90
CA THR A 222 -1.64 -20.83 -7.46
C THR A 222 -3.14 -20.76 -7.22
N ASN A 223 -3.96 -21.51 -7.96
CA ASN A 223 -5.43 -21.42 -7.85
C ASN A 223 -5.97 -19.98 -8.04
N VAL A 224 -5.39 -19.24 -9.00
CA VAL A 224 -5.96 -17.96 -9.45
C VAL A 224 -6.70 -18.23 -10.76
N GLU A 225 -8.00 -17.90 -10.83
CA GLU A 225 -8.85 -18.26 -11.97
C GLU A 225 -8.42 -17.53 -13.25
N ASP A 226 -8.26 -16.20 -13.18
CA ASP A 226 -7.89 -15.36 -14.31
C ASP A 226 -6.75 -14.38 -13.96
N GLU A 227 -5.74 -14.28 -14.84
CA GLU A 227 -4.62 -13.35 -14.64
C GLU A 227 -4.99 -11.91 -15.04
N CYS A 228 -5.78 -11.71 -16.09
CA CYS A 228 -6.21 -10.38 -16.49
C CYS A 228 -7.56 -10.43 -17.22
N ILE A 229 -8.51 -9.65 -16.71
CA ILE A 229 -9.85 -9.49 -17.29
C ILE A 229 -10.09 -8.02 -17.67
N ALA A 230 -10.58 -7.83 -18.89
CA ALA A 230 -11.10 -6.58 -19.39
C ALA A 230 -12.59 -6.44 -19.08
N PHE A 231 -12.96 -5.26 -18.61
CA PHE A 231 -14.33 -4.84 -18.38
C PHE A 231 -14.66 -3.64 -19.28
N ASN A 232 -15.95 -3.41 -19.51
CA ASN A 232 -16.45 -2.21 -20.17
C ASN A 232 -16.82 -1.19 -19.08
N GLY A 233 -15.92 -0.24 -18.81
CA GLY A 233 -16.18 0.84 -17.87
C GLY A 233 -17.33 1.73 -18.31
N VAL A 234 -18.05 2.32 -17.37
CA VAL A 234 -19.25 3.13 -17.59
C VAL A 234 -19.22 4.41 -16.76
N THR A 235 -20.04 5.40 -17.12
CA THR A 235 -20.15 6.71 -16.43
C THR A 235 -21.57 7.02 -15.97
N ASP A 236 -22.49 6.07 -16.15
CA ASP A 236 -23.91 6.20 -15.75
C ASP A 236 -24.21 5.53 -14.40
N GLY A 237 -23.17 5.05 -13.71
CA GLY A 237 -23.26 4.35 -12.44
C GLY A 237 -23.75 2.90 -12.53
N SER A 238 -23.97 2.36 -13.74
CA SER A 238 -24.31 0.95 -13.91
C SER A 238 -23.12 0.03 -13.57
N GLU A 239 -23.38 -1.26 -13.35
CA GLU A 239 -22.30 -2.22 -13.14
C GLU A 239 -21.53 -2.44 -14.46
N PRO A 240 -20.18 -2.39 -14.44
CA PRO A 240 -19.38 -2.63 -15.63
C PRO A 240 -19.49 -4.09 -16.08
N GLU A 241 -19.73 -4.29 -17.38
CA GLU A 241 -19.81 -5.63 -17.96
C GLU A 241 -18.41 -6.25 -18.12
N GLU A 242 -18.28 -7.52 -17.80
CA GLU A 242 -17.09 -8.30 -18.11
C GLU A 242 -17.02 -8.59 -19.62
N VAL A 243 -15.93 -8.20 -20.27
CA VAL A 243 -15.72 -8.39 -21.72
C VAL A 243 -14.98 -9.69 -22.02
N GLY A 244 -14.04 -10.07 -21.15
CA GLY A 244 -13.22 -11.27 -21.27
C GLY A 244 -11.75 -11.02 -20.96
N PRO A 245 -10.84 -11.92 -21.33
CA PRO A 245 -9.41 -11.76 -21.06
C PRO A 245 -8.81 -10.48 -21.68
N CYS A 246 -7.83 -9.87 -21.01
CA CYS A 246 -7.13 -8.70 -21.54
C CYS A 246 -6.36 -9.05 -22.83
N GLU A 247 -6.48 -8.22 -23.87
CA GLU A 247 -5.67 -8.37 -25.10
C GLU A 247 -4.28 -7.73 -24.92
N ASN A 248 -3.22 -8.48 -25.25
CA ASN A 248 -1.79 -8.09 -25.17
C ASN A 248 -1.15 -7.98 -23.78
N THR A 249 -1.30 -9.00 -22.92
CA THR A 249 -0.33 -9.23 -21.85
C THR A 249 0.99 -9.74 -22.47
N SER A 250 1.97 -8.85 -22.62
CA SER A 250 3.32 -9.25 -23.04
C SER A 250 4.02 -9.96 -21.88
N GLY A 251 3.76 -11.26 -21.70
CA GLY A 251 4.32 -12.04 -20.60
C GLY A 251 3.84 -13.49 -20.55
N SER A 252 4.16 -14.28 -21.57
CA SER A 252 3.87 -15.72 -21.58
C SER A 252 4.69 -16.46 -20.51
N GLY A 253 4.03 -17.24 -19.64
CA GLY A 253 4.75 -18.02 -18.63
C GLY A 253 3.99 -18.94 -17.68
N SER A 254 2.76 -19.38 -17.93
CA SER A 254 2.26 -20.60 -17.26
C SER A 254 1.32 -21.39 -18.16
N GLY A 255 1.70 -22.63 -18.44
CA GLY A 255 0.99 -23.50 -19.37
C GLY A 255 -0.32 -24.00 -18.77
N SER A 256 -1.42 -23.76 -19.49
CA SER A 256 -2.58 -24.64 -19.44
C SER A 256 -2.92 -25.03 -20.87
N ALA A 257 -2.62 -26.28 -21.21
CA ALA A 257 -2.97 -26.87 -22.48
C ALA A 257 -4.49 -27.09 -22.51
N SER A 258 -5.18 -26.41 -23.42
CA SER A 258 -6.49 -26.85 -23.89
C SER A 258 -6.51 -26.74 -25.41
N THR A 259 -6.45 -27.90 -26.05
CA THR A 259 -6.58 -28.07 -27.50
C THR A 259 -8.04 -27.99 -27.88
N ASP A 260 -8.44 -26.96 -28.62
CA ASP A 260 -9.20 -27.10 -29.87
C ASP A 260 -9.49 -25.72 -30.50
N ALA A 261 -8.88 -25.48 -31.65
CA ALA A 261 -9.31 -24.44 -32.59
C ALA A 261 -9.23 -25.02 -34.01
N PRO A 262 -10.30 -24.94 -34.83
CA PRO A 262 -10.15 -25.09 -36.26
C PRO A 262 -9.74 -23.76 -36.89
N ALA A 263 -8.81 -23.88 -37.83
CA ALA A 263 -8.15 -22.81 -38.57
C ALA A 263 -9.13 -21.90 -39.36
N ALA A 264 -8.83 -20.60 -39.34
CA ALA A 264 -9.22 -19.68 -40.40
C ALA A 264 -8.01 -18.84 -40.83
N THR A 265 -7.81 -18.82 -42.14
CA THR A 265 -6.65 -18.37 -42.89
C THR A 265 -6.49 -16.85 -42.93
N SER A 266 -5.26 -16.38 -42.72
CA SER A 266 -4.83 -15.00 -42.93
C SER A 266 -4.51 -14.73 -44.40
N GLU A 267 -5.03 -13.63 -44.94
CA GLU A 267 -4.44 -12.90 -46.07
C GLU A 267 -3.77 -11.64 -45.50
N ALA A 268 -2.44 -11.63 -45.47
CA ALA A 268 -1.65 -10.44 -45.16
C ALA A 268 -1.06 -9.90 -46.46
N ALA A 269 -1.47 -8.68 -46.82
CA ALA A 269 -0.88 -7.90 -47.90
C ALA A 269 0.47 -7.32 -47.46
N VAL A 270 1.48 -7.55 -48.29
CA VAL A 270 2.83 -7.00 -48.20
C VAL A 270 2.86 -5.55 -48.71
N ALA A 271 3.45 -4.65 -47.93
CA ALA A 271 3.91 -3.35 -48.41
C ALA A 271 5.34 -3.12 -47.92
N ASP A 272 6.24 -3.36 -48.86
CA ASP A 272 7.67 -3.07 -48.88
C ASP A 272 7.89 -1.56 -48.97
N LEU A 273 8.76 -0.99 -48.13
CA LEU A 273 9.34 0.33 -48.32
C LEU A 273 10.76 0.34 -47.75
N THR A 274 11.69 0.41 -48.69
CA THR A 274 13.14 0.42 -48.53
C THR A 274 13.69 1.80 -48.15
N SER A 275 14.93 1.74 -47.70
CA SER A 275 15.77 2.69 -46.99
C SER A 275 16.07 4.04 -47.64
N ALA A 276 16.45 5.00 -46.80
CA ALA A 276 17.59 5.87 -47.08
C ALA A 276 18.27 6.28 -45.76
N ALA A 277 19.55 5.90 -45.65
CA ALA A 277 20.46 6.27 -44.57
C ALA A 277 21.05 7.68 -44.81
N GLY A 278 21.41 8.36 -43.72
CA GLY A 278 22.21 9.58 -43.71
C GLY A 278 22.97 9.68 -42.40
N GLU A 279 24.23 9.24 -42.41
CA GLU A 279 25.24 9.43 -41.37
C GLU A 279 25.63 10.90 -41.19
N SER A 280 25.95 11.30 -39.95
CA SER A 280 27.02 12.26 -39.66
C SER A 280 27.39 12.24 -38.18
N GLU A 281 28.65 11.90 -37.91
CA GLU A 281 29.31 11.92 -36.60
C GLU A 281 29.59 13.34 -36.08
N ALA A 282 29.70 13.50 -34.75
CA ALA A 282 30.77 14.28 -34.10
C ALA A 282 30.89 14.01 -32.59
N ALA A 283 32.11 13.60 -32.23
CA ALA A 283 32.78 13.30 -30.95
C ALA A 283 32.32 13.92 -29.59
N PRO A 284 32.69 13.24 -28.46
CA PRO A 284 32.48 13.72 -27.09
C PRO A 284 33.61 14.63 -26.61
N THR A 285 33.26 15.68 -25.85
CA THR A 285 34.23 16.53 -25.13
C THR A 285 34.41 16.04 -23.70
N THR A 286 35.67 15.78 -23.38
CA THR A 286 36.23 15.45 -22.07
C THR A 286 36.31 16.68 -21.18
N VAL A 287 35.93 16.58 -19.90
CA VAL A 287 36.44 17.47 -18.85
C VAL A 287 36.82 16.64 -17.64
N GLN A 288 38.09 16.70 -17.27
CA GLN A 288 38.69 16.12 -16.08
C GLN A 288 38.41 16.98 -14.84
N ALA A 289 38.12 16.27 -13.74
CA ALA A 289 38.67 16.40 -12.38
C ALA A 289 38.95 17.78 -11.76
N SER A 290 38.40 17.99 -10.56
CA SER A 290 39.22 18.29 -9.37
C SER A 290 38.41 18.09 -8.08
N GLU A 291 38.74 17.06 -7.33
CA GLU A 291 38.55 17.02 -5.86
C GLU A 291 39.49 18.04 -5.19
N PRO A 292 39.17 18.45 -3.95
CA PRO A 292 40.23 18.46 -2.94
C PRO A 292 39.87 17.62 -1.71
N ALA A 293 40.92 16.99 -1.21
CA ALA A 293 41.02 16.05 -0.10
C ALA A 293 40.80 16.70 1.30
N PRO A 294 40.78 15.91 2.38
CA PRO A 294 40.28 16.29 3.70
C PRO A 294 41.36 16.97 4.57
N SER A 295 40.91 17.70 5.59
CA SER A 295 41.78 18.18 6.67
C SER A 295 41.55 17.37 7.94
N ASP A 296 42.53 16.53 8.26
CA ASP A 296 42.77 16.01 9.60
C ASP A 296 43.22 17.14 10.52
N THR A 297 42.70 17.15 11.75
CA THR A 297 43.49 17.52 12.94
C THR A 297 43.07 16.61 14.08
N ASP A 298 44.02 15.78 14.49
CA ASP A 298 44.15 15.15 15.81
C ASP A 298 43.91 16.16 16.95
N ASP A 299 43.28 15.70 18.02
CA ASP A 299 43.92 15.78 19.33
C ASP A 299 43.44 14.63 20.22
N SER A 300 44.42 13.89 20.72
CA SER A 300 44.33 12.75 21.62
C SER A 300 44.40 13.20 23.08
N ASP A 301 44.35 12.20 23.97
CA ASP A 301 44.73 12.22 25.39
C ASP A 301 43.54 12.43 26.36
N ASP A 302 43.35 11.66 27.43
CA ASP A 302 43.89 10.37 27.89
C ASP A 302 43.12 10.04 29.18
N ASN A 303 42.96 8.74 29.49
CA ASN A 303 42.86 8.10 30.81
C ASN A 303 41.96 8.69 31.93
N ASN A 304 41.10 7.86 32.54
CA ASN A 304 41.57 7.03 33.66
C ASN A 304 40.53 6.01 34.18
N GLU A 305 41.11 4.98 34.79
CA GLU A 305 40.65 3.69 35.30
C GLU A 305 39.56 3.65 36.39
N GLU A 306 38.90 2.49 36.39
CA GLU A 306 38.45 1.60 37.48
C GLU A 306 38.20 2.11 38.92
N THR A 307 37.06 1.70 39.48
CA THR A 307 36.89 0.74 40.61
C THR A 307 35.41 0.82 41.07
N ASP A 308 34.62 -0.26 41.05
CA ASP A 308 34.55 -1.48 41.88
C ASP A 308 33.49 -1.37 43.02
N ASP A 309 32.93 -2.52 43.37
CA ASP A 309 32.10 -2.84 44.55
C ASP A 309 30.56 -2.63 44.58
N ASN A 310 29.89 -3.76 44.31
CA ASN A 310 29.17 -4.61 45.29
C ASN A 310 27.77 -4.28 45.86
N GLN A 311 26.98 -5.37 45.83
CA GLN A 311 26.06 -5.90 46.84
C GLN A 311 24.55 -5.65 46.76
N GLU A 312 23.88 -6.78 46.46
CA GLU A 312 22.63 -7.31 47.00
C GLU A 312 22.13 -6.67 48.31
N GLU A 313 20.82 -6.43 48.40
CA GLU A 313 20.04 -6.93 49.54
C GLU A 313 18.59 -7.22 49.13
N SER A 314 18.19 -8.44 49.45
CA SER A 314 16.84 -9.00 49.53
C SER A 314 16.04 -8.37 50.66
N GLY A 315 14.74 -8.18 50.43
CA GLY A 315 13.76 -7.89 51.49
C GLY A 315 12.45 -8.60 51.20
N ASP A 316 12.27 -9.77 51.81
CA ASP A 316 10.99 -10.42 52.04
C ASP A 316 10.08 -9.51 52.89
N ASP A 317 8.79 -9.47 52.57
CA ASP A 317 7.76 -9.44 53.62
C ASP A 317 6.55 -10.23 53.13
N GLN A 318 6.23 -11.25 53.93
CA GLN A 318 5.11 -12.13 53.78
C GLN A 318 3.82 -11.50 54.33
N GLU A 319 2.71 -12.10 53.89
CA GLU A 319 1.67 -12.68 54.74
C GLU A 319 0.23 -12.12 54.68
N GLU A 320 -0.67 -13.11 54.73
CA GLU A 320 -2.11 -13.14 55.00
C GLU A 320 -3.07 -12.80 53.85
N SER A 321 -3.61 -13.79 53.13
CA SER A 321 -4.68 -14.74 53.52
C SER A 321 -6.06 -14.07 53.67
N ASN A 322 -6.97 -14.45 52.77
CA ASN A 322 -8.33 -14.82 53.15
C ASN A 322 -8.97 -15.64 52.03
N GLU A 323 -9.14 -16.90 52.35
CA GLU A 323 -10.13 -17.80 51.78
C GLU A 323 -11.52 -17.19 51.94
N ASN A 324 -12.37 -17.33 50.93
CA ASN A 324 -13.76 -17.67 51.20
C ASN A 324 -14.32 -18.52 50.07
N GLU A 325 -14.79 -19.66 50.53
CA GLU A 325 -15.44 -20.77 49.85
C GLU A 325 -16.86 -20.41 49.39
N GLU A 326 -17.19 -21.00 48.24
CA GLU A 326 -18.40 -21.79 47.98
C GLU A 326 -19.82 -21.22 47.75
N GLU A 327 -20.52 -22.06 46.99
CA GLU A 327 -21.96 -22.23 46.70
C GLU A 327 -22.55 -21.32 45.61
N SER A 328 -22.90 -21.81 44.41
CA SER A 328 -23.77 -22.91 43.95
C SER A 328 -25.28 -22.57 43.94
N SER A 329 -25.97 -23.21 42.99
CA SER A 329 -27.42 -23.31 42.75
C SER A 329 -28.10 -22.25 41.86
N ASP A 330 -28.45 -22.71 40.65
CA ASP A 330 -29.82 -22.88 40.13
C ASP A 330 -30.86 -21.74 40.27
N ASP A 331 -31.45 -21.37 39.13
CA ASP A 331 -32.91 -21.23 38.89
C ASP A 331 -33.11 -20.44 37.56
N GLU A 332 -33.55 -21.10 36.49
CA GLU A 332 -34.94 -21.21 36.02
C GLU A 332 -35.52 -19.94 35.37
N ASP A 333 -35.90 -20.14 34.09
CA ASP A 333 -37.02 -19.54 33.34
C ASP A 333 -37.77 -18.34 33.94
N ASN A 334 -37.82 -17.22 33.20
CA ASN A 334 -39.11 -16.62 32.81
C ASN A 334 -39.00 -15.52 31.73
N GLN A 335 -39.85 -15.67 30.70
CA GLN A 335 -40.40 -14.68 29.74
C GLN A 335 -39.53 -14.13 28.60
#